data_AF-A0A919VNA9-F1
#
_entry.id   AF-A0A919VNA9-F1
#
_cell.length_a   1.000
_cell.length_b   1.000
_cell.length_c   1.000
_cell.angle_alpha   90.00
_cell.angle_beta   90.00
_cell.angle_gamma   90.00
#
_symmetry.space_group_name_H-M   'P 1'
#
loop_
_entity.id
_entity.type
_entity.pdbx_description
1 polymer ?
#
loop_
_entity_poly.entity_id
_entity_poly.type
_entity_poly.pdbx_seq_one_letter_code
_entity_poly.pdbx_strand_id
1 'polypeptide(L)'
;MIDDLHPMVRYGIEDARIVWPGVLGDRQIRRWLTETWDRARKVIIADGGEDGPPVAEREVLATVEDESALRQLREWTTSENFRGDVCRCPGDLTVALYDAEDVLLGSGTLHAGRVSWERDRFRNDLLVDDVGLRLVLAGLGVGGSSSAVLGRLLTELDLVDDEASFRQAGDVAALEASRVPPVLFDHLRDHSGLEAAGFGADKIEVMVGDLVRSAGESGAVRQVLAWLGSVVWPTEAVGGDGQVAKRMLERLGGVEGELAGLTERAEVMGAVVWAVFRGGDDTDVMNAVGPAVSRVLRSGTGR
;
A
#
# COMPACT_ATOMS: atom_id res chain seq x y z
N MET A 1 3.15 2.59 75.55
CA MET A 1 2.40 2.51 74.27
C MET A 1 3.41 2.32 73.16
N ILE A 2 3.94 1.11 73.12
CA ILE A 2 4.82 0.52 72.11
C ILE A 2 4.27 -0.90 72.05
N ASP A 3 3.57 -1.23 70.98
CA ASP A 3 3.04 -2.53 70.53
C ASP A 3 2.40 -2.15 69.18
N ASP A 4 2.79 -2.65 68.00
CA ASP A 4 3.01 -4.03 67.62
C ASP A 4 4.14 -4.19 66.60
N LEU A 5 5.03 -5.14 66.85
CA LEU A 5 6.02 -5.69 65.93
C LEU A 5 5.91 -7.22 65.96
N HIS A 6 5.62 -7.84 64.82
CA HIS A 6 6.19 -9.11 64.33
C HIS A 6 5.49 -9.57 63.02
N PRO A 7 6.10 -10.43 62.18
CA PRO A 7 7.51 -10.64 61.91
C PRO A 7 7.87 -10.47 60.41
N MET A 8 9.14 -10.13 60.19
CA MET A 8 9.88 -10.38 58.95
C MET A 8 9.73 -11.83 58.48
N VAL A 9 9.17 -12.03 57.28
CA VAL A 9 9.45 -13.23 56.49
C VAL A 9 10.61 -12.88 55.56
N ARG A 10 11.79 -13.44 55.86
CA ARG A 10 12.92 -13.48 54.93
C ARG A 10 12.54 -14.41 53.77
N TYR A 11 12.25 -13.86 52.61
CA TYR A 11 12.32 -14.63 51.36
C TYR A 11 13.73 -14.48 50.78
N GLY A 12 14.41 -15.62 50.67
CA GLY A 12 15.71 -15.75 50.03
C GLY A 12 15.64 -15.32 48.57
N ILE A 13 16.66 -14.56 48.16
CA ILE A 13 16.94 -14.18 46.79
C ILE A 13 17.77 -15.32 46.20
N GLU A 14 17.12 -16.34 45.65
CA GLU A 14 17.76 -17.29 44.73
C GLU A 14 16.73 -17.71 43.66
N ASP A 15 17.02 -17.36 42.40
CA ASP A 15 16.43 -17.90 41.16
C ASP A 15 14.90 -17.85 40.94
N ALA A 16 14.28 -16.68 41.15
CA ALA A 16 12.99 -16.38 40.55
C ALA A 16 13.18 -15.79 39.13
N ARG A 17 13.31 -16.66 38.11
CA ARG A 17 12.88 -16.27 36.75
C ARG A 17 11.41 -15.87 36.86
N ILE A 18 11.10 -14.60 36.61
CA ILE A 18 9.73 -14.17 36.38
C ILE A 18 9.28 -14.83 35.08
N VAL A 19 8.69 -16.02 35.20
CA VAL A 19 7.96 -16.67 34.13
C VAL A 19 6.63 -15.94 34.03
N TRP A 20 6.54 -14.98 33.11
CA TRP A 20 5.25 -14.47 32.68
C TRP A 20 4.40 -15.67 32.24
N PRO A 21 3.13 -15.80 32.69
CA PRO A 21 2.28 -16.90 32.28
C PRO A 21 2.19 -16.96 30.75
N GLY A 22 2.91 -17.94 30.21
CA GLY A 22 3.01 -18.44 28.83
C GLY A 22 2.67 -17.46 27.70
N VAL A 23 3.70 -16.96 27.01
CA VAL A 23 3.57 -16.66 25.58
C VAL A 23 2.95 -17.89 24.91
N LEU A 24 1.78 -17.73 24.30
CA LEU A 24 1.11 -18.83 23.62
C LEU A 24 2.01 -19.32 22.47
N GLY A 25 2.15 -20.63 22.34
CA GLY A 25 2.86 -21.19 21.19
C GLY A 25 2.06 -20.99 19.91
N ASP A 26 2.73 -20.95 18.76
CA ASP A 26 2.13 -20.69 17.43
C ASP A 26 0.85 -21.49 17.17
N ARG A 27 0.82 -22.78 17.59
CA ARG A 27 -0.37 -23.63 17.43
C ARG A 27 -1.59 -23.10 18.19
N GLN A 28 -1.38 -22.55 19.39
CA GLN A 28 -2.46 -21.97 20.20
C GLN A 28 -2.94 -20.64 19.61
N ILE A 29 -2.01 -19.81 19.13
CA ILE A 29 -2.34 -18.54 18.45
C ILE A 29 -3.14 -18.83 17.18
N ARG A 30 -2.69 -19.75 16.33
CA ARG A 30 -3.41 -20.16 15.11
C ARG A 30 -4.81 -20.69 15.40
N ARG A 31 -4.95 -21.54 16.44
CA ARG A 31 -6.28 -22.03 16.84
C ARG A 31 -7.19 -20.87 17.24
N TRP A 32 -6.69 -19.94 18.06
CA TRP A 32 -7.46 -18.76 18.44
C TRP A 32 -7.84 -17.90 17.23
N LEU A 33 -6.92 -17.66 16.29
CA LEU A 33 -7.20 -16.93 15.05
C LEU A 33 -8.30 -17.60 14.23
N THR A 34 -8.21 -18.92 14.03
CA THR A 34 -9.24 -19.69 13.32
C THR A 34 -10.60 -19.55 13.99
N GLU A 35 -10.68 -19.78 15.30
CA GLU A 35 -11.93 -19.70 16.07
C GLU A 35 -12.52 -18.28 16.05
N THR A 36 -11.67 -17.25 16.12
CA THR A 36 -12.06 -15.84 16.10
C THR A 36 -12.59 -15.45 14.73
N TRP A 37 -11.89 -15.83 13.65
CA TRP A 37 -12.34 -15.59 12.27
C TRP A 37 -13.60 -16.38 11.89
N ASP A 38 -13.80 -17.59 12.40
CA ASP A 38 -15.02 -18.37 12.15
C ASP A 38 -16.26 -17.69 12.76
N ARG A 39 -16.08 -16.92 13.84
CA ARG A 39 -17.13 -16.14 14.51
C ARG A 39 -17.29 -14.74 13.92
N ALA A 40 -16.25 -14.17 13.32
CA ALA A 40 -16.29 -12.84 12.75
C ALA A 40 -17.37 -12.72 11.66
N ARG A 41 -18.14 -11.64 11.72
CA ARG A 41 -19.14 -11.25 10.71
C ARG A 41 -18.89 -9.87 10.14
N LYS A 42 -18.04 -9.09 10.81
CA LYS A 42 -17.65 -7.77 10.41
C LYS A 42 -16.18 -7.53 10.73
N VAL A 43 -15.48 -6.86 9.82
CA VAL A 43 -14.12 -6.37 10.04
C VAL A 43 -14.15 -4.85 9.96
N ILE A 44 -13.56 -4.19 10.95
CA ILE A 44 -13.29 -2.76 10.92
C ILE A 44 -11.80 -2.57 10.64
N ILE A 45 -11.49 -1.79 9.62
CA ILE A 45 -10.15 -1.23 9.42
C ILE A 45 -10.16 0.18 9.99
N ALA A 46 -9.34 0.41 11.01
CA ALA A 46 -9.26 1.68 11.69
C ALA A 46 -7.86 2.30 11.56
N ASP A 47 -7.80 3.62 11.61
CA ASP A 47 -6.53 4.36 11.60
C ASP A 47 -5.75 4.15 12.89
N GLY A 48 -4.43 4.15 12.76
CA GLY A 48 -3.48 4.03 13.86
C GLY A 48 -3.23 2.60 14.32
N GLY A 49 -2.09 2.43 15.01
CA GLY A 49 -1.62 1.17 15.60
C GLY A 49 -1.63 1.18 17.13
N GLU A 50 -0.66 0.52 17.74
CA GLU A 50 -0.62 0.25 19.19
C GLU A 50 -0.61 1.50 20.08
N ASP A 51 -0.03 2.61 19.61
CA ASP A 51 0.05 3.88 20.38
C ASP A 51 -1.24 4.74 20.27
N GLY A 52 -2.23 4.27 19.50
CA GLY A 52 -3.52 4.95 19.32
C GLY A 52 -4.49 4.79 20.50
N PRO A 53 -5.63 5.50 20.48
CA PRO A 53 -6.69 5.33 21.47
C PRO A 53 -7.28 3.91 21.42
N PRO A 54 -8.17 3.51 22.36
CA PRO A 54 -8.89 2.25 22.27
C PRO A 54 -9.57 2.06 20.90
N VAL A 55 -9.65 0.81 20.41
CA VAL A 55 -10.19 0.49 19.06
C VAL A 55 -11.55 1.15 18.80
N ALA A 56 -12.43 1.19 19.81
CA ALA A 56 -13.76 1.79 19.70
C ALA A 56 -13.78 3.31 19.50
N GLU A 57 -12.66 3.99 19.73
CA GLU A 57 -12.51 5.44 19.61
C GLU A 57 -11.71 5.85 18.36
N ARG A 58 -11.23 4.89 17.57
CA ARG A 58 -10.43 5.16 16.37
C ARG A 58 -11.29 5.55 15.19
N GLU A 59 -10.70 6.32 14.27
CA GLU A 59 -11.33 6.62 12.99
C GLU A 59 -11.47 5.32 12.18
N VAL A 60 -12.71 5.03 11.77
CA VAL A 60 -13.01 3.88 10.91
C VAL A 60 -12.75 4.27 9.46
N LEU A 61 -11.77 3.63 8.84
CA LEU A 61 -11.41 3.84 7.44
C LEU A 61 -12.23 2.95 6.51
N ALA A 62 -12.53 1.72 6.94
CA ALA A 62 -13.41 0.82 6.20
C ALA A 62 -14.17 -0.13 7.12
N THR A 63 -15.38 -0.50 6.70
CA THR A 63 -16.18 -1.57 7.31
C THR A 63 -16.45 -2.64 6.27
N VAL A 64 -16.12 -3.88 6.59
CA VAL A 64 -16.23 -5.03 5.69
C VAL A 64 -17.18 -6.05 6.27
N GLU A 65 -18.28 -6.28 5.56
CA GLU A 65 -19.30 -7.29 5.90
C GLU A 65 -19.52 -8.29 4.75
N ASP A 66 -18.99 -7.98 3.56
CA ASP A 66 -19.05 -8.88 2.41
C ASP A 66 -18.24 -10.16 2.66
N GLU A 67 -18.86 -11.33 2.46
CA GLU A 67 -18.25 -12.63 2.77
C GLU A 67 -16.99 -12.91 1.93
N SER A 68 -16.92 -12.42 0.70
CA SER A 68 -15.75 -12.62 -0.17
C SER A 68 -14.57 -11.79 0.32
N ALA A 69 -14.80 -10.52 0.63
CA ALA A 69 -13.79 -9.63 1.21
C ALA A 69 -13.33 -10.11 2.59
N LEU A 70 -14.24 -10.57 3.46
CA LEU A 70 -13.89 -11.17 4.75
C LEU A 70 -13.01 -12.40 4.60
N ARG A 71 -13.32 -13.28 3.63
CA ARG A 71 -12.50 -14.47 3.35
C ARG A 71 -11.10 -14.09 2.88
N GLN A 72 -11.00 -13.06 2.04
CA GLN A 72 -9.72 -12.56 1.55
C GLN A 72 -8.89 -11.97 2.69
N LEU A 73 -9.45 -11.09 3.53
CA LEU A 73 -8.77 -10.55 4.71
C LEU A 73 -8.33 -11.64 5.68
N ARG A 74 -9.17 -12.66 5.90
CA ARG A 74 -8.79 -13.83 6.70
C ARG A 74 -7.57 -14.53 6.14
N GLU A 75 -7.56 -14.82 4.84
CA GLU A 75 -6.43 -15.49 4.18
C GLU A 75 -5.13 -14.69 4.40
N TRP A 76 -5.15 -13.39 4.10
CA TRP A 76 -3.99 -12.51 4.23
C TRP A 76 -3.49 -12.30 5.65
N THR A 77 -4.35 -12.46 6.65
CA THR A 77 -4.01 -12.18 8.05
C THR A 77 -3.92 -13.43 8.94
N THR A 78 -3.89 -14.63 8.35
CA THR A 78 -3.78 -15.90 9.11
C THR A 78 -2.90 -16.99 8.50
N SER A 79 -2.60 -16.95 7.20
CA SER A 79 -2.03 -18.10 6.46
C SER A 79 -0.53 -18.33 6.69
N GLU A 80 0.20 -17.28 7.05
CA GLU A 80 1.67 -17.28 7.02
C GLU A 80 2.33 -17.70 8.34
N ASN A 81 3.66 -17.65 8.40
CA ASN A 81 4.45 -18.04 9.56
C ASN A 81 4.54 -16.94 10.63
N PHE A 82 4.59 -17.36 11.89
CA PHE A 82 4.93 -16.49 13.01
C PHE A 82 6.44 -16.31 13.10
N ARG A 83 6.89 -15.12 13.48
CA ARG A 83 8.31 -14.80 13.56
C ARG A 83 8.95 -15.22 14.88
N GLY A 84 8.17 -15.37 15.94
CA GLY A 84 8.64 -15.60 17.30
C GLY A 84 9.14 -14.33 17.99
N ASP A 85 8.91 -13.15 17.40
CA ASP A 85 9.17 -11.84 17.97
C ASP A 85 8.08 -10.85 17.56
N VAL A 86 8.15 -9.62 18.12
CA VAL A 86 7.16 -8.57 17.87
C VAL A 86 7.82 -7.31 17.31
N CYS A 87 7.18 -6.63 16.35
CA CYS A 87 7.62 -5.30 15.93
C CYS A 87 7.55 -4.34 17.13
N ARG A 88 8.54 -3.45 17.21
CA ARG A 88 8.53 -2.33 18.17
C ARG A 88 7.92 -1.07 17.58
N CYS A 89 7.67 -1.07 16.28
CA CYS A 89 6.93 -0.02 15.61
C CYS A 89 5.47 -0.03 16.10
N PRO A 90 4.83 1.13 16.25
CA PRO A 90 3.43 1.18 16.64
C PRO A 90 2.51 0.56 15.60
N GLY A 91 2.92 0.53 14.33
CA GLY A 91 2.03 0.17 13.22
C GLY A 91 1.19 1.36 12.77
N ASP A 92 0.53 1.21 11.64
CA ASP A 92 -0.19 2.31 10.98
C ASP A 92 -1.70 2.07 10.87
N LEU A 93 -2.14 0.82 10.82
CA LEU A 93 -3.56 0.47 10.74
C LEU A 93 -3.92 -0.61 11.77
N THR A 94 -5.21 -0.69 12.11
CA THR A 94 -5.77 -1.74 12.95
C THR A 94 -6.85 -2.52 12.22
N VAL A 95 -6.77 -3.84 12.30
CA VAL A 95 -7.80 -4.79 11.88
C VAL A 95 -8.53 -5.27 13.12
N ALA A 96 -9.82 -4.95 13.24
CA ALA A 96 -10.64 -5.36 14.38
C ALA A 96 -11.78 -6.29 13.91
N LEU A 97 -11.92 -7.43 14.58
CA LEU A 97 -12.87 -8.48 14.25
C LEU A 97 -14.09 -8.39 15.16
N TYR A 98 -15.28 -8.34 14.58
CA TYR A 98 -16.56 -8.27 15.31
C TYR A 98 -17.47 -9.43 14.93
N ASP A 99 -18.25 -9.95 15.88
CA ASP A 99 -19.31 -10.92 15.59
C ASP A 99 -20.62 -10.25 15.15
N ALA A 100 -21.70 -11.05 15.04
CA ALA A 100 -23.02 -10.60 14.62
C ALA A 100 -23.70 -9.64 15.61
N GLU A 101 -23.22 -9.58 16.86
CA GLU A 101 -23.77 -8.73 17.93
C GLU A 101 -22.90 -7.48 18.15
N ASP A 102 -21.98 -7.19 17.22
CA ASP A 102 -21.01 -6.09 17.30
C ASP A 102 -20.08 -6.17 18.52
N VAL A 103 -19.82 -7.39 19.00
CA VAL A 103 -18.84 -7.61 20.06
C VAL A 103 -17.45 -7.78 19.45
N LEU A 104 -16.48 -7.01 19.94
CA LEU A 104 -15.07 -7.14 19.55
C LEU A 104 -14.54 -8.51 19.98
N LEU A 105 -14.16 -9.33 18.99
CA LEU A 105 -13.61 -10.65 19.18
C LEU A 105 -12.08 -10.63 19.36
N GLY A 106 -11.43 -9.68 18.68
CA GLY A 106 -10.00 -9.42 18.78
C GLY A 106 -9.53 -8.41 17.75
N SER A 107 -8.30 -7.93 17.91
CA SER A 107 -7.69 -6.95 17.02
C SER A 107 -6.23 -7.27 16.70
N GLY A 108 -5.78 -6.85 15.53
CA GLY A 108 -4.41 -6.95 15.09
C GLY A 108 -3.93 -5.65 14.48
N THR A 109 -2.71 -5.25 14.82
CA THR A 109 -2.08 -4.06 14.27
C THR A 109 -1.25 -4.40 13.04
N LEU A 110 -1.41 -3.64 11.97
CA LEU A 110 -0.64 -3.79 10.74
C LEU A 110 0.70 -3.05 10.85
N HIS A 111 1.74 -3.74 10.40
CA HIS A 111 3.09 -3.21 10.26
C HIS A 111 3.59 -3.59 8.87
N ALA A 112 4.69 -2.97 8.42
CA ALA A 112 5.32 -3.34 7.16
C ALA A 112 5.67 -4.85 7.15
N GLY A 113 4.93 -5.63 6.35
CA GLY A 113 5.09 -7.08 6.21
C GLY A 113 4.65 -7.91 7.39
N ARG A 114 3.87 -7.37 8.34
CA ARG A 114 3.45 -8.10 9.55
C ARG A 114 2.09 -7.70 10.10
N VAL A 115 1.50 -8.61 10.87
CA VAL A 115 0.31 -8.37 11.69
C VAL A 115 0.57 -8.82 13.12
N SER A 116 0.41 -7.88 14.06
CA SER A 116 0.52 -8.14 15.50
C SER A 116 -0.87 -8.37 16.10
N TRP A 117 -1.35 -9.60 16.07
CA TRP A 117 -2.62 -9.96 16.72
C TRP A 117 -2.50 -9.95 18.23
N GLU A 118 -3.44 -9.30 18.92
CA GLU A 118 -3.53 -9.25 20.39
C GLU A 118 -2.14 -9.07 21.03
N ARG A 119 -1.41 -8.03 20.59
CA ARG A 119 0.03 -7.90 20.76
C ARG A 119 0.51 -8.13 22.19
N ASP A 120 -0.19 -7.56 23.17
CA ASP A 120 0.12 -7.71 24.59
C ASP A 120 -0.02 -9.16 25.10
N ARG A 121 -0.93 -9.92 24.50
CA ARG A 121 -1.23 -11.31 24.84
C ARG A 121 -0.32 -12.29 24.10
N PHE A 122 -0.09 -12.11 22.80
CA PHE A 122 0.64 -13.08 21.98
C PHE A 122 2.12 -12.75 21.81
N ARG A 123 2.49 -11.47 21.78
CA ARG A 123 3.88 -10.99 21.58
C ARG A 123 4.60 -11.68 20.41
N ASN A 124 3.87 -11.95 19.33
CA ASN A 124 4.36 -12.69 18.19
C ASN A 124 3.68 -12.20 16.92
N ASP A 125 4.48 -11.73 15.97
CA ASP A 125 4.02 -11.22 14.70
C ASP A 125 3.76 -12.36 13.72
N LEU A 126 2.61 -12.30 13.06
CA LEU A 126 2.38 -13.03 11.82
C LEU A 126 3.08 -12.28 10.68
N LEU A 127 3.96 -12.93 9.93
CA LEU A 127 4.50 -12.39 8.68
C LEU A 127 3.39 -12.32 7.64
N VAL A 128 3.32 -11.29 6.80
CA VAL A 128 2.34 -11.23 5.69
C VAL A 128 3.00 -10.66 4.44
N ASP A 129 2.47 -11.00 3.26
CA ASP A 129 2.82 -10.23 2.07
C ASP A 129 2.08 -8.88 2.12
N ASP A 130 2.86 -7.88 2.52
CA ASP A 130 2.43 -6.49 2.73
C ASP A 130 1.76 -5.92 1.49
N VAL A 131 2.31 -6.16 0.30
CA VAL A 131 1.75 -5.57 -0.92
C VAL A 131 0.41 -6.19 -1.23
N GLY A 132 0.32 -7.52 -1.15
CA GLY A 132 -0.95 -8.22 -1.33
C GLY A 132 -2.03 -7.72 -0.37
N LEU A 133 -1.70 -7.57 0.91
CA LEU A 133 -2.61 -7.01 1.91
C LEU A 133 -3.00 -5.55 1.59
N ARG A 134 -2.04 -4.69 1.25
CA ARG A 134 -2.31 -3.27 0.93
C ARG A 134 -3.12 -3.09 -0.34
N LEU A 135 -2.94 -3.96 -1.33
CA LEU A 135 -3.79 -3.98 -2.53
C LEU A 135 -5.24 -4.30 -2.18
N VAL A 136 -5.47 -5.28 -1.29
CA VAL A 136 -6.81 -5.62 -0.80
C VAL A 136 -7.41 -4.44 -0.04
N LEU A 137 -6.65 -3.81 0.86
CA LEU A 137 -7.12 -2.66 1.63
C LEU A 137 -7.44 -1.45 0.74
N ALA A 138 -6.61 -1.17 -0.27
CA ALA A 138 -6.89 -0.14 -1.27
C ALA A 138 -8.16 -0.46 -2.06
N GLY A 139 -8.35 -1.72 -2.43
CA GLY A 139 -9.57 -2.23 -3.06
C GLY A 139 -10.83 -2.18 -2.19
N LEU A 140 -10.68 -1.88 -0.89
CA LEU A 140 -11.76 -1.66 0.08
C LEU A 140 -11.93 -0.17 0.41
N GLY A 141 -11.21 0.73 -0.26
CA GLY A 141 -11.27 2.18 -0.01
C GLY A 141 -10.51 2.65 1.22
N VAL A 142 -9.60 1.84 1.78
CA VAL A 142 -8.78 2.24 2.92
C VAL A 142 -7.73 3.26 2.46
N GLY A 143 -7.98 4.53 2.78
CA GLY A 143 -7.10 5.66 2.45
C GLY A 143 -5.64 5.42 2.82
N GLY A 144 -4.72 5.86 1.95
CA GLY A 144 -3.27 5.69 2.15
C GLY A 144 -2.71 4.32 1.76
N SER A 145 -3.56 3.31 1.52
CA SER A 145 -3.10 1.96 1.12
C SER A 145 -2.44 1.94 -0.26
N SER A 146 -2.94 2.71 -1.22
CA SER A 146 -2.32 2.87 -2.55
C SER A 146 -0.93 3.52 -2.46
N SER A 147 -0.77 4.54 -1.62
CA SER A 147 0.53 5.16 -1.33
C SER A 147 1.51 4.16 -0.70
N ALA A 148 1.03 3.27 0.19
CA ALA A 148 1.85 2.21 0.74
C ALA A 148 2.29 1.19 -0.34
N VAL A 149 1.39 0.82 -1.27
CA VAL A 149 1.73 -0.01 -2.44
C VAL A 149 2.79 0.68 -3.30
N LEU A 150 2.65 1.98 -3.57
CA LEU A 150 3.63 2.76 -4.32
C LEU A 150 5.00 2.74 -3.63
N GLY A 151 5.08 3.10 -2.36
CA GLY A 151 6.35 3.12 -1.62
C GLY A 151 7.05 1.76 -1.62
N ARG A 152 6.28 0.68 -1.50
CA ARG A 152 6.83 -0.68 -1.54
C ARG A 152 7.31 -1.05 -2.93
N LEU A 153 6.58 -0.69 -3.98
CA LEU A 153 7.03 -0.89 -5.35
C LEU A 153 8.32 -0.12 -5.63
N LEU A 154 8.42 1.14 -5.23
CA LEU A 154 9.66 1.93 -5.39
C LEU A 154 10.86 1.22 -4.76
N THR A 155 10.68 0.66 -3.56
CA THR A 155 11.73 -0.07 -2.83
C THR A 155 12.10 -1.39 -3.51
N GLU A 156 11.12 -2.25 -3.79
CA GLU A 156 11.35 -3.60 -4.36
C GLU A 156 11.90 -3.57 -5.78
N LEU A 157 11.59 -2.49 -6.49
CA LEU A 157 12.02 -2.29 -7.86
C LEU A 157 13.34 -1.51 -7.95
N ASP A 158 13.89 -1.04 -6.83
CA ASP A 158 15.12 -0.23 -6.81
C ASP A 158 14.97 1.03 -7.68
N LEU A 159 13.86 1.75 -7.46
CA LEU A 159 13.48 2.97 -8.20
C LEU A 159 13.60 4.22 -7.31
N VAL A 160 14.23 4.09 -6.14
CA VAL A 160 14.49 5.21 -5.25
C VAL A 160 15.81 5.83 -5.70
N ASP A 161 15.72 6.90 -6.50
CA ASP A 161 16.85 7.79 -6.70
C ASP A 161 17.07 8.65 -5.44
N ASP A 162 18.21 9.37 -5.35
CA ASP A 162 18.55 10.18 -4.17
C ASP A 162 17.90 11.57 -4.18
N GLU A 163 17.61 12.14 -5.36
CA GLU A 163 16.96 13.44 -5.52
C GLU A 163 16.04 13.52 -6.75
N ALA A 164 15.02 14.38 -6.69
CA ALA A 164 14.20 14.73 -7.84
C ALA A 164 15.02 15.53 -8.87
N SER A 165 14.98 15.12 -10.13
CA SER A 165 15.69 15.73 -11.25
C SER A 165 14.72 16.06 -12.39
N PHE A 166 14.08 17.24 -12.30
CA PHE A 166 13.27 17.72 -13.41
C PHE A 166 14.11 17.81 -14.69
N ARG A 167 13.61 17.19 -15.76
CA ARG A 167 14.23 17.22 -17.08
C ARG A 167 14.50 18.65 -17.57
N GLN A 168 15.69 18.86 -18.13
CA GLN A 168 16.07 20.11 -18.79
C GLN A 168 15.53 20.20 -20.23
N ALA A 169 15.30 21.42 -20.71
CA ALA A 169 14.99 21.63 -22.12
C ALA A 169 16.17 21.20 -23.01
N GLY A 170 15.87 20.63 -24.17
CA GLY A 170 16.82 20.17 -25.18
C GLY A 170 17.35 18.75 -24.97
N ASP A 171 17.09 18.13 -23.82
CA ASP A 171 17.61 16.80 -23.49
C ASP A 171 16.72 15.67 -24.03
N VAL A 172 16.98 15.25 -25.27
CA VAL A 172 16.27 14.13 -25.92
C VAL A 172 16.57 12.80 -25.25
N ALA A 173 17.79 12.61 -24.73
CA ALA A 173 18.16 11.37 -24.06
C ALA A 173 17.36 11.20 -22.76
N ALA A 174 17.08 12.29 -22.04
CA ALA A 174 16.19 12.27 -20.89
C ALA A 174 14.74 11.93 -21.27
N LEU A 175 14.21 12.46 -22.40
CA LEU A 175 12.88 12.08 -22.89
C LEU A 175 12.80 10.57 -23.20
N GLU A 176 13.82 10.02 -23.84
CA GLU A 176 13.92 8.58 -24.12
C GLU A 176 14.02 7.75 -22.83
N ALA A 177 14.87 8.18 -21.89
CA ALA A 177 15.03 7.51 -20.59
C ALA A 177 13.73 7.50 -19.79
N SER A 178 12.98 8.61 -19.82
CA SER A 178 11.64 8.73 -19.24
C SER A 178 10.55 8.10 -20.10
N ARG A 179 10.90 7.32 -21.14
CA ARG A 179 9.95 6.59 -21.98
C ARG A 179 8.86 7.46 -22.58
N VAL A 180 9.16 8.75 -22.81
CA VAL A 180 8.25 9.65 -23.49
C VAL A 180 8.02 9.08 -24.90
N PRO A 181 6.77 9.02 -25.39
CA PRO A 181 6.50 8.61 -26.76
C PRO A 181 7.24 9.50 -27.76
N PRO A 182 7.97 8.94 -28.75
CA PRO A 182 8.75 9.73 -29.70
C PRO A 182 7.93 10.78 -30.47
N VAL A 183 6.65 10.50 -30.72
CA VAL A 183 5.72 11.44 -31.36
C VAL A 183 5.51 12.73 -30.55
N LEU A 184 5.82 12.73 -29.25
CA LEU A 184 5.70 13.89 -28.37
C LEU A 184 7.01 14.67 -28.20
N PHE A 185 8.13 14.20 -28.77
CA PHE A 185 9.44 14.83 -28.55
C PHE A 185 9.45 16.28 -29.01
N ASP A 186 8.90 16.58 -30.18
CA ASP A 186 8.85 17.95 -30.70
C ASP A 186 7.99 18.89 -29.84
N HIS A 187 7.04 18.34 -29.07
CA HIS A 187 6.23 19.14 -28.14
C HIS A 187 6.95 19.45 -26.83
N LEU A 188 7.89 18.60 -26.42
CA LEU A 188 8.50 18.63 -25.09
C LEU A 188 9.96 19.06 -25.11
N ARG A 189 10.67 18.88 -26.23
CA ARG A 189 12.10 19.15 -26.35
C ARG A 189 12.44 20.57 -25.95
N ASP A 190 11.67 21.55 -26.40
CA ASP A 190 12.01 22.97 -26.21
C ASP A 190 11.51 23.52 -24.85
N HIS A 191 11.00 22.65 -23.98
CA HIS A 191 10.48 22.99 -22.65
C HIS A 191 11.10 22.08 -21.58
N SER A 192 11.53 22.65 -20.47
CA SER A 192 11.86 21.88 -19.27
C SER A 192 10.62 21.15 -18.75
N GLY A 193 10.80 20.12 -17.91
CA GLY A 193 9.67 19.43 -17.30
C GLY A 193 8.74 20.39 -16.55
N LEU A 194 9.30 21.35 -15.82
CA LEU A 194 8.52 22.35 -15.07
C LEU A 194 7.72 23.27 -15.98
N GLU A 195 8.28 23.71 -17.11
CA GLU A 195 7.55 24.52 -18.09
C GLU A 195 6.45 23.69 -18.78
N ALA A 196 6.74 22.43 -19.11
CA ALA A 196 5.78 21.52 -19.73
C ALA A 196 4.56 21.27 -18.83
N ALA A 197 4.76 21.19 -17.51
CA ALA A 197 3.68 21.09 -16.53
C ALA A 197 2.63 22.21 -16.68
N GLY A 198 3.06 23.39 -17.16
CA GLY A 198 2.23 24.57 -17.41
C GLY A 198 1.49 24.59 -18.75
N PHE A 199 1.59 23.56 -19.59
CA PHE A 199 0.89 23.53 -20.88
C PHE A 199 -0.62 23.70 -20.75
N GLY A 200 -1.22 24.51 -21.62
CA GLY A 200 -2.68 24.70 -21.67
C GLY A 200 -3.44 23.45 -22.13
N ALA A 201 -4.76 23.41 -21.91
CA ALA A 201 -5.60 22.30 -22.35
C ALA A 201 -5.51 22.03 -23.86
N ASP A 202 -5.45 23.07 -24.69
CA ASP A 202 -5.32 22.95 -26.14
C ASP A 202 -4.03 22.23 -26.56
N LYS A 203 -2.93 22.48 -25.83
CA LYS A 203 -1.65 21.82 -26.10
C LYS A 203 -1.69 20.34 -25.71
N ILE A 204 -2.31 20.02 -24.57
CA ILE A 204 -2.56 18.64 -24.15
C ILE A 204 -3.44 17.91 -25.17
N GLU A 205 -4.48 18.56 -25.70
CA GLU A 205 -5.36 17.98 -26.72
C GLU A 205 -4.61 17.61 -28.00
N VAL A 206 -3.75 18.51 -28.47
CA VAL A 206 -2.90 18.24 -29.65
C VAL A 206 -1.98 17.05 -29.38
N MET A 207 -1.30 17.02 -28.24
CA MET A 207 -0.41 15.91 -27.86
C MET A 207 -1.17 14.57 -27.80
N VAL A 208 -2.36 14.55 -27.20
CA VAL A 208 -3.23 13.36 -27.16
C VAL A 208 -3.63 12.94 -28.56
N GLY A 209 -4.07 13.86 -29.41
CA GLY A 209 -4.44 13.56 -30.79
C GLY A 209 -3.28 12.99 -31.61
N ASP A 210 -2.07 13.51 -31.42
CA ASP A 210 -0.86 13.03 -32.08
C ASP A 210 -0.49 11.61 -31.62
N LEU A 211 -0.59 11.36 -30.31
CA LEU A 211 -0.33 10.05 -29.73
C LEU A 211 -1.36 9.00 -30.17
N VAL A 212 -2.65 9.33 -30.13
CA VAL A 212 -3.73 8.43 -30.59
C VAL A 212 -3.61 8.12 -32.07
N ARG A 213 -3.27 9.10 -32.91
CA ARG A 213 -3.02 8.85 -34.35
C ARG A 213 -1.85 7.91 -34.60
N SER A 214 -0.84 7.93 -33.74
CA SER A 214 0.35 7.08 -33.84
C SER A 214 0.10 5.66 -33.33
N ALA A 215 -0.59 5.51 -32.19
CA ALA A 215 -0.64 4.26 -31.43
C ALA A 215 -2.04 3.65 -31.26
N GLY A 216 -3.10 4.34 -31.67
CA GLY A 216 -4.47 4.06 -31.27
C GLY A 216 -4.74 4.44 -29.80
N GLU A 217 -6.00 4.34 -29.36
CA GLU A 217 -6.42 4.77 -28.02
C GLU A 217 -5.78 3.92 -26.91
N SER A 218 -5.94 2.59 -26.96
CA SER A 218 -5.33 1.65 -26.00
C SER A 218 -3.80 1.78 -25.98
N GLY A 219 -3.17 1.87 -27.15
CA GLY A 219 -1.72 2.05 -27.27
C GLY A 219 -1.25 3.38 -26.67
N ALA A 220 -2.02 4.45 -26.83
CA ALA A 220 -1.74 5.76 -26.23
C ALA A 220 -1.79 5.69 -24.70
N VAL A 221 -2.85 5.10 -24.12
CA VAL A 221 -2.97 4.94 -22.66
C VAL A 221 -1.76 4.22 -22.09
N ARG A 222 -1.41 3.06 -22.66
CA ARG A 222 -0.27 2.26 -22.19
C ARG A 222 1.06 3.00 -22.29
N GLN A 223 1.27 3.74 -23.37
CA GLN A 223 2.47 4.55 -23.54
C GLN A 223 2.56 5.70 -22.53
N VAL A 224 1.45 6.39 -22.23
CA VAL A 224 1.45 7.44 -21.20
C VAL A 224 1.63 6.85 -19.80
N LEU A 225 1.05 5.69 -19.50
CA LEU A 225 1.33 4.97 -18.25
C LEU A 225 2.81 4.59 -18.15
N ALA A 226 3.42 4.07 -19.21
CA ALA A 226 4.86 3.75 -19.22
C ALA A 226 5.75 4.99 -19.01
N TRP A 227 5.38 6.13 -19.60
CA TRP A 227 6.02 7.41 -19.31
C TRP A 227 5.85 7.78 -17.84
N LEU A 228 4.63 7.82 -17.31
CA LEU A 228 4.38 8.18 -15.92
C LEU A 228 5.11 7.27 -14.92
N GLY A 229 5.20 5.96 -15.19
CA GLY A 229 5.92 5.03 -14.35
C GLY A 229 7.44 5.14 -14.39
N SER A 230 8.00 5.97 -15.27
CA SER A 230 9.41 6.38 -15.23
C SER A 230 9.63 7.62 -14.35
N VAL A 231 8.56 8.35 -14.03
CA VAL A 231 8.58 9.58 -13.24
C VAL A 231 8.20 9.23 -11.80
N VAL A 232 9.12 8.55 -11.13
CA VAL A 232 8.85 7.81 -9.87
C VAL A 232 8.91 8.66 -8.62
N TRP A 233 9.53 9.85 -8.70
CA TRP A 233 9.56 10.79 -7.59
C TRP A 233 8.21 11.46 -7.39
N PRO A 234 7.68 11.52 -6.15
CA PRO A 234 6.39 12.19 -5.88
C PRO A 234 6.31 13.63 -6.41
N THR A 235 7.40 14.40 -6.29
CA THR A 235 7.48 15.78 -6.79
C THR A 235 7.44 15.87 -8.31
N GLU A 236 8.01 14.89 -9.01
CA GLU A 236 7.98 14.83 -10.48
C GLU A 236 6.68 14.21 -11.01
N ALA A 237 6.07 13.30 -10.26
CA ALA A 237 4.76 12.73 -10.59
C ALA A 237 3.64 13.77 -10.41
N VAL A 238 3.78 14.66 -9.42
CA VAL A 238 2.83 15.75 -9.15
C VAL A 238 3.13 17.02 -9.96
N GLY A 239 4.41 17.28 -10.24
CA GLY A 239 4.87 18.40 -11.08
C GLY A 239 5.36 17.94 -12.45
N GLY A 240 6.19 18.77 -13.09
CA GLY A 240 7.02 18.34 -14.21
C GLY A 240 6.31 17.61 -15.36
N ASP A 241 7.02 16.62 -15.89
CA ASP A 241 6.55 15.73 -16.95
C ASP A 241 5.41 14.79 -16.46
N GLY A 242 5.40 14.41 -15.18
CA GLY A 242 4.33 13.59 -14.59
C GLY A 242 2.97 14.28 -14.63
N GLN A 243 2.92 15.60 -14.40
CA GLN A 243 1.69 16.39 -14.53
C GLN A 243 1.16 16.42 -15.97
N VAL A 244 2.05 16.43 -16.96
CA VAL A 244 1.66 16.34 -18.38
C VAL A 244 1.05 14.97 -18.67
N ALA A 245 1.74 13.89 -18.28
CA ALA A 245 1.26 12.53 -18.48
C ALA A 245 -0.11 12.29 -17.83
N LYS A 246 -0.33 12.72 -16.59
CA LYS A 246 -1.63 12.58 -15.91
C LYS A 246 -2.75 13.31 -16.64
N ARG A 247 -2.52 14.55 -17.09
CA ARG A 247 -3.52 15.32 -17.85
C ARG A 247 -3.83 14.70 -19.20
N MET A 248 -2.84 14.05 -19.83
CA MET A 248 -3.07 13.25 -21.03
C MET A 248 -3.93 12.02 -20.73
N LEU A 249 -3.69 11.30 -19.62
CA LEU A 249 -4.52 10.16 -19.20
C LEU A 249 -5.97 10.56 -18.91
N GLU A 250 -6.17 11.66 -18.18
CA GLU A 250 -7.50 12.24 -17.93
C GLU A 250 -8.24 12.54 -19.24
N ARG A 251 -7.51 12.99 -20.26
CA ARG A 251 -8.10 13.36 -21.54
C ARG A 251 -8.37 12.17 -22.47
N LEU A 252 -7.48 11.17 -22.47
CA LEU A 252 -7.68 9.91 -23.19
C LEU A 252 -8.92 9.18 -22.66
N GLY A 253 -9.14 9.19 -21.35
CA GLY A 253 -10.18 8.37 -20.72
C GLY A 253 -9.92 6.87 -20.89
N GLY A 254 -10.84 6.04 -20.40
CA GLY A 254 -10.80 4.58 -20.61
C GLY A 254 -9.59 3.87 -19.98
N VAL A 255 -8.84 4.54 -19.08
CA VAL A 255 -7.63 4.00 -18.46
C VAL A 255 -7.94 2.71 -17.73
N GLU A 256 -9.06 2.66 -17.02
CA GLU A 256 -9.54 1.50 -16.25
C GLU A 256 -9.68 0.23 -17.11
N GLY A 257 -10.03 0.37 -18.39
CA GLY A 257 -10.16 -0.76 -19.31
C GLY A 257 -8.83 -1.43 -19.66
N GLU A 258 -7.71 -0.71 -19.51
CA GLU A 258 -6.37 -1.20 -19.86
C GLU A 258 -5.63 -1.81 -18.67
N LEU A 259 -6.00 -1.46 -17.43
CA LEU A 259 -5.24 -1.76 -16.20
C LEU A 259 -5.00 -3.26 -15.98
N ALA A 260 -6.02 -4.09 -16.21
CA ALA A 260 -5.91 -5.53 -16.03
C ALA A 260 -4.95 -6.19 -17.04
N GLY A 261 -4.79 -5.57 -18.22
CA GLY A 261 -3.98 -6.06 -19.32
C GLY A 261 -2.51 -5.59 -19.29
N LEU A 262 -2.12 -4.79 -18.30
CA LEU A 262 -0.76 -4.30 -18.18
C LEU A 262 0.22 -5.44 -17.89
N THR A 263 1.37 -5.40 -18.54
CA THR A 263 2.40 -6.43 -18.42
C THR A 263 3.77 -5.84 -18.19
N GLU A 264 4.02 -4.65 -18.72
CA GLU A 264 5.30 -3.99 -18.58
C GLU A 264 5.41 -3.31 -17.22
N ARG A 265 6.57 -3.46 -16.57
CA ARG A 265 6.82 -2.90 -15.23
C ARG A 265 6.59 -1.39 -15.18
N ALA A 266 7.01 -0.66 -16.21
CA ALA A 266 6.80 0.79 -16.29
C ALA A 266 5.32 1.16 -16.40
N GLU A 267 4.52 0.41 -17.16
CA GLU A 267 3.07 0.64 -17.26
C GLU A 267 2.38 0.42 -15.91
N VAL A 268 2.71 -0.67 -15.23
CA VAL A 268 2.15 -1.01 -13.90
C VAL A 268 2.53 0.05 -12.87
N MET A 269 3.78 0.51 -12.87
CA MET A 269 4.21 1.62 -12.02
C MET A 269 3.42 2.90 -12.31
N GLY A 270 3.26 3.25 -13.58
CA GLY A 270 2.49 4.43 -13.98
C GLY A 270 1.04 4.36 -13.56
N ALA A 271 0.42 3.17 -13.63
CA ALA A 271 -0.95 2.96 -13.16
C ALA A 271 -1.09 3.18 -11.65
N VAL A 272 -0.14 2.69 -10.85
CA VAL A 272 -0.14 2.93 -9.40
C VAL A 272 0.13 4.41 -9.07
N VAL A 273 1.10 5.05 -9.75
CA VAL A 273 1.37 6.49 -9.59
C VAL A 273 0.12 7.32 -9.96
N TRP A 274 -0.55 6.97 -11.06
CA TRP A 274 -1.79 7.62 -11.47
C TRP A 274 -2.89 7.44 -10.42
N ALA A 275 -3.09 6.23 -9.90
CA ALA A 275 -4.05 5.94 -8.84
C ALA A 275 -3.83 6.82 -7.61
N VAL A 276 -2.58 6.88 -7.12
CA VAL A 276 -2.20 7.63 -5.92
C VAL A 276 -2.40 9.14 -6.09
N PHE A 277 -2.07 9.69 -7.27
CA PHE A 277 -2.02 11.14 -7.48
C PHE A 277 -3.16 11.74 -8.31
N ARG A 278 -4.14 10.96 -8.78
CA ARG A 278 -5.31 11.51 -9.49
C ARG A 278 -6.28 12.29 -8.58
N GLY A 279 -6.20 12.05 -7.27
CA GLY A 279 -7.10 12.62 -6.27
C GLY A 279 -8.47 11.91 -6.26
N GLY A 280 -9.04 11.75 -5.07
CA GLY A 280 -10.30 11.04 -4.87
C GLY A 280 -10.12 9.55 -4.59
N ASP A 281 -11.22 8.80 -4.75
CA ASP A 281 -11.25 7.35 -4.53
C ASP A 281 -10.53 6.61 -5.66
N ASP A 282 -9.58 5.76 -5.27
CA ASP A 282 -8.74 4.95 -6.14
C ASP A 282 -9.07 3.44 -6.08
N THR A 283 -10.13 3.07 -5.36
CA THR A 283 -10.58 1.68 -5.15
C THR A 283 -10.66 0.89 -6.44
N ASP A 284 -11.38 1.39 -7.45
CA ASP A 284 -11.59 0.70 -8.72
C ASP A 284 -10.28 0.51 -9.50
N VAL A 285 -9.42 1.53 -9.46
CA VAL A 285 -8.11 1.51 -10.14
C VAL A 285 -7.19 0.48 -9.48
N MET A 286 -7.16 0.47 -8.15
CA MET A 286 -6.32 -0.44 -7.37
C MET A 286 -6.80 -1.91 -7.50
N ASN A 287 -8.11 -2.14 -7.54
CA ASN A 287 -8.69 -3.44 -7.84
C ASN A 287 -8.30 -3.94 -9.24
N ALA A 288 -8.35 -3.07 -10.25
CA ALA A 288 -8.02 -3.43 -11.62
C ALA A 288 -6.52 -3.67 -11.85
N VAL A 289 -5.64 -2.89 -11.21
CA VAL A 289 -4.18 -3.01 -11.37
C VAL A 289 -3.55 -4.09 -10.47
N GLY A 290 -4.21 -4.49 -9.38
CA GLY A 290 -3.69 -5.43 -8.38
C GLY A 290 -3.06 -6.71 -8.97
N PRO A 291 -3.72 -7.43 -9.89
CA PRO A 291 -3.15 -8.62 -10.53
C PRO A 291 -1.85 -8.34 -11.31
N ALA A 292 -1.70 -7.15 -11.89
CA ALA A 292 -0.48 -6.74 -12.60
C ALA A 292 0.64 -6.41 -11.62
N VAL A 293 0.33 -5.70 -10.53
CA VAL A 293 1.28 -5.41 -9.42
C VAL A 293 1.86 -6.70 -8.84
N SER A 294 1.00 -7.67 -8.49
CA SER A 294 1.45 -8.95 -7.93
C SER A 294 2.35 -9.73 -8.90
N ARG A 295 2.09 -9.67 -10.21
CA ARG A 295 2.94 -10.32 -11.21
C ARG A 295 4.32 -9.69 -11.30
N VAL A 296 4.40 -8.36 -11.36
CA VAL A 296 5.66 -7.62 -11.44
C VAL A 296 6.54 -7.93 -10.24
N LEU A 297 5.98 -7.93 -9.03
CA LEU A 297 6.72 -8.25 -7.81
C LEU A 297 7.25 -9.68 -7.80
N ARG A 298 6.42 -10.67 -8.15
CA ARG A 298 6.85 -12.08 -8.24
C ARG A 298 7.96 -12.29 -9.27
N SER A 299 7.97 -11.51 -10.35
CA SER A 299 9.02 -11.59 -11.38
C SER A 299 10.34 -10.93 -10.96
N GLY A 300 10.28 -9.94 -10.05
CA GLY A 300 11.46 -9.21 -9.55
C GLY A 300 12.25 -9.97 -8.47
N THR A 301 11.57 -10.79 -7.66
CA THR A 301 12.17 -11.54 -6.55
C THR A 301 13.01 -12.76 -6.96
N GLY A 302 13.27 -12.94 -8.25
CA GLY A 302 14.10 -14.04 -8.79
C GLY A 302 15.61 -13.75 -8.84
N ARG A 303 16.12 -12.79 -8.05
CA ARG A 303 17.56 -12.49 -7.94
C ARG A 303 18.18 -13.11 -6.71
#